data_AF-A0A8T5JMF0-F1
#
_entry.id   AF-A0A8T5JMF0-F1
#
_cell.length_a   1.000
_cell.length_b   1.000
_cell.length_c   1.000
_cell.angle_alpha   90.00
_cell.angle_beta   90.00
_cell.angle_gamma   90.00
#
_symmetry.space_group_name_H-M   'P 1'
#
loop_
_entity.id
_entity.type
_entity.pdbx_description
1 polymer ?
#
loop_
_entity_poly.entity_id
_entity_poly.type
_entity_poly.pdbx_seq_one_letter_code
_entity_poly.pdbx_strand_id
1 'polypeptide(L)'
;MLIANIKFQRAEIGSFSIKDGVRIKIFFSDGSNKVLSFEPGLLDLDKDAHVIISKVRQYEKELNMKLVERGDSFLDSFVNVVIEDEEGVEAKLKVFLRKIKDSISHLRGSRMATGYLDTINRVKGIKEEF
;
A
#
# COMPACT_ATOMS: atom_id res chain seq x y z
N MET A 1 14.84 -21.42 8.95
CA MET A 1 14.11 -20.62 7.94
C MET A 1 13.01 -19.87 8.65
N LEU A 2 13.02 -18.54 8.57
CA LEU A 2 11.98 -17.71 9.19
C LEU A 2 10.93 -17.44 8.12
N ILE A 3 9.70 -17.85 8.37
CA ILE A 3 8.58 -17.59 7.46
C ILE A 3 7.77 -16.45 8.06
N ALA A 4 7.78 -15.30 7.41
CA ALA A 4 6.88 -14.19 7.75
C ALA A 4 5.60 -14.36 6.93
N ASN A 5 4.49 -14.65 7.59
CA ASN A 5 3.18 -14.75 6.94
C ASN A 5 2.44 -13.42 7.08
N ILE A 6 2.33 -12.68 5.98
CA ILE A 6 1.72 -11.35 5.93
C ILE A 6 0.25 -11.47 5.60
N LYS A 7 -0.58 -10.88 6.46
CA LYS A 7 -1.99 -10.61 6.21
C LYS A 7 -2.17 -9.15 5.88
N PHE A 8 -2.64 -8.84 4.68
CA PHE A 8 -3.13 -7.49 4.38
C PHE A 8 -4.41 -7.26 5.17
N GLN A 9 -4.55 -6.08 5.77
CA GLN A 9 -5.73 -5.74 6.58
C GLN A 9 -6.56 -4.66 5.88
N ARG A 10 -5.90 -3.56 5.48
CA ARG A 10 -6.59 -2.40 4.93
C ARG A 10 -5.67 -1.53 4.08
N ALA A 11 -6.21 -0.89 3.06
CA ALA A 11 -5.57 0.20 2.33
C ALA A 11 -6.43 1.47 2.48
N GLU A 12 -5.81 2.63 2.70
CA GLU A 12 -6.51 3.91 2.75
C GLU A 12 -5.65 5.04 2.19
N ILE A 13 -6.28 6.18 1.89
CA ILE A 13 -5.54 7.38 1.55
C ILE A 13 -5.05 8.07 2.84
N GLY A 14 -3.74 8.16 3.01
CA GLY A 14 -3.11 8.89 4.10
C GLY A 14 -3.14 10.40 3.89
N SER A 15 -2.77 10.86 2.69
CA SER A 15 -2.85 12.27 2.31
C SER A 15 -3.05 12.41 0.80
N PHE A 16 -3.65 13.54 0.39
CA PHE A 16 -3.86 13.86 -1.02
C PHE A 16 -3.64 15.35 -1.25
N SER A 17 -2.86 15.66 -2.28
CA SER A 17 -2.62 17.01 -2.79
C SER A 17 -2.60 16.96 -4.32
N ILE A 18 -3.14 17.97 -4.99
CA ILE A 18 -3.06 18.06 -6.45
C ILE A 18 -1.62 18.22 -6.93
N LYS A 19 -0.78 18.87 -6.12
CA LYS A 19 0.64 19.10 -6.42
C LYS A 19 1.51 17.91 -6.05
N ASP A 20 1.28 17.34 -4.86
CA ASP A 20 2.17 16.34 -4.27
C ASP A 20 1.69 14.89 -4.50
N GLY A 21 0.53 14.72 -5.13
CA GLY A 21 -0.03 13.41 -5.43
C GLY A 21 -0.80 12.78 -4.27
N VAL A 22 -0.98 11.47 -4.35
CA VAL A 22 -1.68 10.66 -3.33
C VAL A 22 -0.65 9.90 -2.51
N ARG A 23 -0.81 9.90 -1.19
CA ARG A 23 -0.09 9.01 -0.29
C ARG A 23 -1.06 7.93 0.17
N ILE A 24 -0.76 6.69 -0.18
CA ILE A 24 -1.50 5.50 0.20
C ILE A 24 -0.85 4.93 1.47
N LYS A 25 -1.68 4.51 2.43
CA LYS A 25 -1.25 3.73 3.59
C LYS A 25 -1.76 2.32 3.44
N ILE A 26 -0.85 1.36 3.56
CA ILE A 26 -1.13 -0.07 3.53
C ILE A 26 -0.92 -0.61 4.93
N PHE A 27 -1.98 -1.17 5.51
CA PHE A 27 -2.00 -1.81 6.82
C PHE A 27 -1.92 -3.31 6.61
N PHE A 28 -0.97 -3.94 7.29
CA PHE A 28 -0.73 -5.36 7.22
C PHE A 28 -0.20 -5.86 8.57
N SER A 29 -0.24 -7.17 8.77
CA SER A 29 0.21 -7.79 10.00
C SER A 29 0.85 -9.14 9.72
N ASP A 30 1.96 -9.40 10.40
CA ASP A 30 2.61 -10.70 10.52
C ASP A 30 2.41 -11.31 11.93
N GLY A 31 1.44 -10.78 12.67
CA GLY A 31 1.30 -10.94 14.12
C GLY A 31 1.48 -9.62 14.88
N SER A 32 2.15 -8.64 14.26
CA SER A 32 2.22 -7.25 14.73
C SER A 32 1.63 -6.30 13.69
N ASN A 33 0.80 -5.34 14.11
CA ASN A 33 0.20 -4.36 13.19
C ASN A 33 1.26 -3.39 12.65
N LYS A 34 1.38 -3.33 11.33
CA LYS A 34 2.38 -2.52 10.61
C LYS A 34 1.72 -1.66 9.54
N VAL A 35 2.39 -0.56 9.18
CA VAL A 35 1.90 0.40 8.18
C VAL A 35 3.01 0.80 7.23
N LEU A 36 2.78 0.64 5.93
CA LEU A 36 3.64 1.12 4.85
C LEU A 36 2.98 2.33 4.18
N SER A 37 3.72 3.42 4.04
CA SER A 37 3.29 4.56 3.24
C SER A 37 3.90 4.48 1.84
N PHE A 38 3.07 4.66 0.81
CA PHE A 38 3.43 4.57 -0.60
C PHE A 38 2.89 5.76 -1.38
N GLU A 39 3.74 6.39 -2.18
CA GLU A 39 3.37 7.51 -3.04
C GLU A 39 3.55 7.10 -4.51
N PRO A 40 2.47 6.75 -5.24
CA PRO A 40 2.53 6.49 -6.66
C PRO A 40 2.71 7.78 -7.46
N GLY A 41 3.56 7.74 -8.49
CA GLY A 41 3.78 8.88 -9.39
C GLY A 41 2.63 9.11 -10.38
N LEU A 42 2.22 8.07 -11.13
CA LEU A 42 1.23 8.19 -12.23
C LEU A 42 0.01 7.24 -12.11
N LEU A 43 -0.14 6.51 -11.00
CA LEU A 43 -1.23 5.54 -10.78
C LEU A 43 -1.45 4.59 -11.98
N ASP A 44 -0.44 3.73 -12.18
CA ASP A 44 -0.50 2.59 -13.08
C ASP A 44 -0.94 1.37 -12.27
N LEU A 45 -2.17 0.89 -12.51
CA LEU A 45 -2.85 -0.05 -11.62
C LEU A 45 -2.07 -1.36 -11.42
N ASP A 46 -1.59 -1.95 -12.53
CA ASP A 46 -0.89 -3.23 -12.49
C ASP A 46 0.51 -3.07 -11.91
N LYS A 47 1.24 -2.04 -12.36
CA LYS A 47 2.58 -1.76 -11.87
C LYS A 47 2.57 -1.39 -10.39
N ASP A 48 1.68 -0.50 -9.96
CA ASP A 48 1.65 0.01 -8.60
C ASP A 48 1.15 -1.05 -7.60
N ALA A 49 0.19 -1.91 -7.98
CA ALA A 49 -0.21 -3.05 -7.14
C ALA A 49 0.97 -4.00 -6.88
N HIS A 50 1.71 -4.36 -7.95
CA HIS A 50 2.88 -5.22 -7.83
C HIS A 50 4.02 -4.56 -7.03
N VAL A 51 4.23 -3.25 -7.21
CA VAL A 51 5.21 -2.47 -6.45
C VAL A 51 4.84 -2.40 -4.97
N ILE A 52 3.56 -2.23 -4.62
CA ILE A 52 3.10 -2.25 -3.22
C ILE A 52 3.42 -3.60 -2.57
N ILE A 53 3.04 -4.71 -3.22
CA ILE A 53 3.33 -6.07 -2.75
C ILE A 53 4.85 -6.27 -2.56
N SER A 54 5.63 -5.87 -3.55
CA SER A 54 7.09 -5.97 -3.49
C SER A 54 7.70 -5.13 -2.36
N LYS A 55 7.20 -3.91 -2.13
CA LYS A 55 7.64 -3.05 -1.03
C LYS A 55 7.26 -3.60 0.34
N VAL A 56 6.08 -4.21 0.48
CA VAL A 56 5.67 -4.88 1.73
C VAL A 56 6.62 -6.05 2.02
N ARG A 57 6.95 -6.87 1.01
CA ARG A 57 7.93 -7.95 1.15
C ARG A 57 9.32 -7.45 1.54
N GLN A 58 9.79 -6.39 0.88
CA GLN A 58 11.08 -5.79 1.19
C GLN A 58 11.11 -5.24 2.62
N TYR A 59 10.07 -4.53 3.02
CA TYR A 59 9.93 -3.97 4.36
C TYR A 59 9.99 -5.06 5.45
N GLU A 60 9.28 -6.18 5.23
CA GLU A 60 9.36 -7.31 6.15
C GLU A 60 10.74 -7.97 6.19
N LYS A 61 11.38 -8.15 5.04
CA LYS A 61 12.74 -8.69 4.98
C LYS A 61 13.72 -7.80 5.75
N GLU A 62 13.66 -6.48 5.54
CA GLU A 62 14.52 -5.52 6.22
C GLU A 62 14.29 -5.49 7.74
N LEU A 63 13.05 -5.58 8.20
CA LEU A 63 12.73 -5.65 9.63
C LEU A 63 13.31 -6.92 10.27
N ASN A 64 13.12 -8.07 9.63
CA ASN A 64 13.59 -9.35 10.14
C ASN A 64 15.11 -9.49 10.05
N MET A 65 15.77 -8.93 9.03
CA MET A 65 17.23 -8.86 8.94
C MET A 65 17.85 -8.06 10.09
N LYS A 66 17.27 -6.91 10.46
CA LYS A 66 17.75 -6.10 11.61
C LYS A 66 17.65 -6.82 12.96
N LEU A 67 16.73 -7.77 13.10
CA LEU A 67 16.61 -8.60 14.31
C LEU A 67 17.71 -9.69 14.35
N VAL A 68 18.14 -10.18 13.19
CA VAL A 68 19.19 -11.20 13.03
C VAL A 68 20.59 -10.64 13.24
N GLU A 69 20.87 -9.39 12.84
CA GLU A 69 22.18 -8.74 13.08
C GLU A 69 22.54 -8.62 14.59
N ARG A 70 21.58 -8.80 15.50
CA ARG A 70 21.82 -8.82 16.96
C ARG A 70 22.12 -10.21 17.52
N GLY A 71 22.07 -11.27 16.72
CA GLY A 71 22.36 -12.63 17.14
C GLY A 71 22.42 -13.58 15.95
N ASP A 72 23.64 -14.03 15.61
CA ASP A 72 24.00 -15.06 14.63
C ASP A 72 23.87 -14.72 13.12
N SER A 73 25.05 -14.40 12.56
CA SER A 73 25.42 -14.03 11.18
C SER A 73 25.14 -15.07 10.06
N PHE A 74 24.31 -16.10 10.27
CA PHE A 74 24.10 -17.18 9.28
C PHE A 74 22.66 -17.30 8.75
N LEU A 75 21.73 -16.45 9.19
CA LEU A 75 20.32 -16.49 8.78
C LEU A 75 19.96 -15.55 7.61
N ASP A 76 20.91 -14.79 7.09
CA ASP A 76 20.75 -13.78 6.02
C ASP A 76 20.04 -14.28 4.75
N SER A 77 20.00 -15.60 4.52
CA SER A 77 19.45 -16.21 3.31
C SER A 77 18.05 -16.85 3.47
N PHE A 78 17.42 -16.80 4.65
CA PHE A 78 16.26 -17.66 4.95
C PHE A 78 15.00 -16.96 5.47
N VAL A 79 14.82 -15.66 5.24
CA VAL A 79 13.51 -15.01 5.49
C VAL A 79 12.63 -15.17 4.26
N ASN A 80 11.72 -16.15 4.30
CA ASN A 80 10.71 -16.30 3.27
C ASN A 80 9.47 -15.49 3.67
N VAL A 81 9.08 -14.54 2.81
CA VAL A 81 7.88 -13.74 3.04
C VAL A 81 6.76 -14.31 2.20
N VAL A 82 5.72 -14.80 2.86
CA VAL A 82 4.52 -15.35 2.23
C VAL A 82 3.39 -14.37 2.49
N ILE A 83 2.64 -14.00 1.46
CA ILE A 83 1.43 -13.19 1.60
C ILE A 83 0.23 -14.13 1.53
N GLU A 84 -0.66 -14.02 2.51
CA GLU A 84 -1.92 -14.75 2.50
C GLU A 84 -2.82 -14.21 1.39
N ASP A 85 -3.32 -15.10 0.54
CA ASP A 85 -4.19 -14.78 -0.61
C ASP A 85 -3.61 -13.68 -1.52
N GLU A 86 -2.36 -13.83 -1.95
CA GLU A 86 -1.68 -12.81 -2.76
C GLU A 86 -2.44 -12.41 -4.03
N GLU A 87 -3.07 -13.36 -4.72
CA GLU A 87 -3.89 -13.08 -5.91
C GLU A 87 -5.12 -12.23 -5.55
N GLY A 88 -5.82 -12.55 -4.45
CA GLY A 88 -6.93 -11.76 -3.95
C GLY A 88 -6.50 -10.37 -3.48
N VAL A 89 -5.35 -10.26 -2.82
CA VAL A 89 -4.74 -8.98 -2.43
C VAL A 89 -4.40 -8.13 -3.64
N GLU A 90 -3.79 -8.70 -4.66
CA GLU A 90 -3.46 -7.98 -5.90
C GLU A 90 -4.73 -7.46 -6.58
N ALA A 91 -5.77 -8.30 -6.69
CA ALA A 91 -7.05 -7.90 -7.27
C ALA A 91 -7.71 -6.73 -6.48
N LYS A 92 -7.72 -6.82 -5.16
CA LYS A 92 -8.27 -5.75 -4.29
C LYS A 92 -7.45 -4.47 -4.35
N LEU A 93 -6.11 -4.56 -4.42
CA LEU A 93 -5.24 -3.40 -4.63
C LEU A 93 -5.56 -2.71 -5.95
N LYS A 94 -5.74 -3.46 -7.05
CA LYS A 94 -6.12 -2.88 -8.34
C LYS A 94 -7.46 -2.16 -8.28
N VAL A 95 -8.45 -2.73 -7.59
CA VAL A 95 -9.76 -2.09 -7.36
C VAL A 95 -9.60 -0.79 -6.58
N PHE A 96 -8.84 -0.82 -5.48
CA PHE A 96 -8.56 0.36 -4.66
C PHE A 96 -7.85 1.46 -5.46
N LEU A 97 -6.77 1.12 -6.17
CA LEU A 97 -6.02 2.06 -7.02
C LEU A 97 -6.89 2.65 -8.14
N ARG A 98 -7.82 1.86 -8.70
CA ARG A 98 -8.78 2.33 -9.70
C ARG A 98 -9.73 3.36 -9.10
N LYS A 99 -10.32 3.11 -7.93
CA LYS A 99 -11.17 4.09 -7.21
C LYS A 99 -10.45 5.42 -7.00
N ILE A 100 -9.16 5.38 -6.65
CA ILE A 100 -8.33 6.58 -6.50
C ILE A 100 -8.15 7.29 -7.85
N LYS A 101 -7.74 6.55 -8.88
CA LYS A 101 -7.48 7.09 -10.22
C LYS A 101 -8.71 7.76 -10.81
N ASP A 102 -9.87 7.13 -10.68
CA ASP A 102 -11.15 7.65 -11.19
C ASP A 102 -11.53 8.93 -10.44
N SER A 103 -11.37 8.96 -9.12
CA SER A 103 -11.67 10.13 -8.29
C SER A 103 -10.73 11.31 -8.59
N ILE A 104 -9.43 11.06 -8.81
CA ILE A 104 -8.45 12.08 -9.21
C ILE A 104 -8.75 12.61 -10.63
N SER A 105 -9.11 11.72 -11.55
CA SER A 105 -9.47 12.10 -12.92
C SER A 105 -10.71 13.00 -12.92
N HIS A 106 -11.71 12.67 -12.09
CA HIS A 106 -12.89 13.49 -11.90
C HIS A 106 -12.55 14.88 -11.32
N LEU A 107 -11.63 14.96 -10.35
CA LEU A 107 -11.14 16.23 -9.78
C LEU A 107 -10.45 17.12 -10.83
N ARG A 108 -9.62 16.53 -11.69
CA ARG A 108 -8.92 17.28 -12.75
C ARG A 108 -9.88 17.76 -13.85
N GLY A 109 -10.95 17.01 -14.12
CA GLY A 109 -11.98 17.37 -15.11
C GLY A 109 -12.97 18.43 -14.62
N SER A 110 -13.24 18.50 -13.31
CA SER A 110 -14.15 19.49 -12.73
C SER A 110 -13.49 20.88 -12.62
N ARG A 111 -13.77 21.76 -13.58
CA ARG A 111 -13.29 23.16 -13.61
C ARG A 111 -13.97 24.11 -12.60
N MET A 112 -14.84 23.62 -11.71
CA MET A 112 -15.68 24.48 -10.86
C MET A 112 -15.30 24.37 -9.38
N ALA A 113 -15.08 25.54 -8.75
CA ALA A 113 -14.69 25.69 -7.34
C ALA A 113 -15.76 25.23 -6.33
N THR A 114 -17.01 25.03 -6.77
CA THR A 114 -18.12 24.52 -5.97
C THR A 114 -18.05 22.99 -5.86
N GLY A 115 -17.70 22.48 -4.68
CA GLY A 115 -17.60 21.03 -4.41
C GLY A 115 -16.18 20.46 -4.44
N TYR A 116 -15.16 21.30 -4.59
CA TYR A 116 -13.75 20.89 -4.57
C TYR A 116 -13.34 20.26 -3.22
N LEU A 117 -13.75 20.88 -2.11
CA LEU A 117 -13.50 20.35 -0.76
C LEU A 117 -14.24 19.03 -0.52
N ASP A 118 -15.49 18.93 -0.97
CA ASP A 118 -16.27 17.70 -0.86
C ASP A 118 -15.66 16.56 -1.66
N THR A 119 -15.10 16.86 -2.82
CA THR A 119 -14.45 15.87 -3.67
C THR A 119 -13.07 15.47 -3.12
N ILE A 120 -12.30 16.39 -2.52
CA ILE A 120 -11.09 16.03 -1.75
C ILE A 120 -11.45 15.13 -0.56
N ASN A 121 -12.52 15.45 0.18
CA ASN A 121 -12.98 14.63 1.30
C ASN A 121 -13.42 13.24 0.82
N ARG A 122 -14.05 13.15 -0.35
CA ARG A 122 -14.39 11.87 -0.99
C ARG A 122 -13.15 11.06 -1.32
N VAL A 123 -12.10 11.68 -1.89
CA VAL A 123 -10.83 11.00 -2.15
C VAL A 123 -10.21 10.51 -0.84
N LYS A 124 -10.08 11.36 0.18
CA LYS A 124 -9.54 10.98 1.50
C LYS A 124 -10.34 9.85 2.18
N GLY A 125 -11.63 9.72 1.89
CA GLY A 125 -12.50 8.67 2.42
C GLY A 125 -12.33 7.30 1.75
N ILE A 126 -11.56 7.19 0.66
CA ILE A 126 -11.35 5.92 -0.04
C ILE A 126 -10.51 4.98 0.85
N LYS A 127 -11.09 3.83 1.15
CA LYS A 127 -10.46 2.71 1.85
C LYS A 127 -10.89 1.38 1.23
N GLU A 128 -10.07 0.35 1.39
CA GLU A 128 -10.34 -1.02 0.97
C GLU A 128 -9.92 -1.99 2.07
N GLU A 129 -10.72 -3.03 2.32
CA GLU A 129 -10.45 -4.08 3.30
C GLU A 129 -10.12 -5.40 2.57
N PHE A 130 -9.13 -6.12 3.09
CA PHE A 130 -8.55 -7.31 2.47
C PHE A 130 -9.08 -8.60 3.10
#